data_AF-A0A955HZ89-F1
#
_entry.id   AF-A0A955HZ89-F1
#
_cell.length_a   1.000
_cell.length_b   1.000
_cell.length_c   1.000
_cell.angle_alpha   90.00
_cell.angle_beta   90.00
_cell.angle_gamma   90.00
#
_symmetry.space_group_name_H-M   'P 1'
#
loop_
_entity.id
_entity.type
_entity.pdbx_description
1 polymer ?
#
loop_
_entity_poly.entity_id
_entity_poly.type
_entity_poly.pdbx_seq_one_letter_code
_entity_poly.pdbx_strand_id
1 'polypeptide(L)'
;MSKKQKQTEEGTGISFDLDTAKNIVKTLIETNRVNHAKGISKKIAVELVGDAGLGKTSAILQIAEELDMEMCKINLAQIEEIGDIVGFPIKKHYIQRKNDAGKMETHSVNESQLPAWFAAGWEPMDRDPVMSYAPPEWISNRKESGILLLDDWTRK
;
A
#
# COMPACT_ATOMS: atom_id res chain seq x y z
N MET A 1 32.36 -39.66 -25.61
CA MET A 1 31.29 -39.02 -24.81
C MET A 1 31.87 -37.75 -24.19
N SER A 2 31.56 -36.59 -24.77
CA SER A 2 32.06 -35.29 -24.34
C SER A 2 31.07 -34.68 -23.33
N LYS A 3 31.54 -34.37 -22.12
CA LYS A 3 30.75 -33.65 -21.10
C LYS A 3 30.72 -32.17 -21.48
N LYS A 4 29.61 -31.70 -22.02
CA LYS A 4 29.32 -30.25 -22.13
C LYS A 4 29.20 -29.69 -20.71
N GLN A 5 30.19 -28.89 -20.30
CA GLN A 5 30.07 -28.00 -19.16
C GLN A 5 29.03 -26.93 -19.51
N LYS A 6 28.01 -26.82 -18.67
CA LYS A 6 26.96 -25.81 -18.78
C LYS A 6 27.57 -24.51 -18.25
N GLN A 7 27.94 -23.60 -19.14
CA GLN A 7 28.28 -22.22 -18.78
C GLN A 7 27.01 -21.59 -18.20
N THR A 8 27.02 -21.27 -16.91
CA THR A 8 26.07 -20.35 -16.29
C THR A 8 26.45 -18.94 -16.73
N GLU A 9 25.52 -18.26 -17.40
CA GLU A 9 25.63 -16.84 -17.72
C GLU A 9 25.70 -16.06 -16.41
N GLU A 10 26.91 -15.62 -16.02
CA GLU A 10 27.07 -14.55 -15.05
C GLU A 10 26.55 -13.28 -15.71
N GLY A 11 25.28 -12.96 -15.45
CA GLY A 11 24.75 -11.64 -15.72
C GLY A 11 25.68 -10.63 -15.05
N THR A 12 26.17 -9.65 -15.81
CA THR A 12 26.97 -8.53 -15.32
C THR A 12 26.12 -7.70 -14.35
N GLY A 13 25.97 -8.20 -13.12
CA GLY A 13 25.35 -7.51 -12.02
C GLY A 13 26.30 -6.42 -11.59
N ILE A 14 25.87 -5.17 -11.70
CA ILE A 14 26.51 -4.09 -10.95
C ILE A 14 26.35 -4.47 -9.48
N SER A 15 27.45 -4.70 -8.75
CA SER A 15 27.37 -4.92 -7.31
C SER A 15 27.02 -3.57 -6.67
N PHE A 16 25.78 -3.41 -6.27
CA PHE A 16 25.36 -2.25 -5.51
C PHE A 16 25.68 -2.47 -4.04
N ASP A 17 26.42 -1.55 -3.44
CA ASP A 17 26.53 -1.51 -1.98
C ASP A 17 25.20 -1.08 -1.36
N LEU A 18 25.07 -1.29 -0.05
CA LEU A 18 23.85 -0.99 0.68
C LEU A 18 23.50 0.50 0.64
N ASP A 19 24.50 1.38 0.60
CA ASP A 19 24.30 2.83 0.54
C ASP A 19 23.71 3.27 -0.80
N THR A 20 24.18 2.70 -1.90
CA THR A 20 23.61 2.93 -3.22
C THR A 20 22.18 2.42 -3.28
N ALA A 21 21.89 1.25 -2.71
CA ALA A 21 20.53 0.73 -2.60
C ALA A 21 19.61 1.68 -1.80
N LYS A 22 20.09 2.21 -0.66
CA LYS A 22 19.35 3.21 0.13
C LYS A 22 19.05 4.46 -0.70
N ASN A 23 20.02 4.97 -1.46
CA ASN A 23 19.84 6.16 -2.29
C ASN A 23 18.82 5.92 -3.42
N ILE A 24 18.83 4.74 -4.04
CA ILE A 24 17.83 4.35 -5.04
C ILE A 24 16.44 4.31 -4.39
N VAL A 25 16.27 3.66 -3.24
CA VAL A 25 14.99 3.58 -2.54
C VAL A 25 14.45 4.99 -2.20
N LYS A 26 15.29 5.87 -1.66
CA LYS A 26 14.92 7.28 -1.39
C LYS A 26 14.45 8.01 -2.65
N THR A 27 15.14 7.81 -3.77
CA THR A 27 14.76 8.41 -5.06
C THR A 27 13.39 7.91 -5.54
N LEU A 28 13.08 6.62 -5.33
CA LEU A 28 11.80 6.02 -5.69
C LEU A 28 10.67 6.50 -4.77
N ILE A 29 10.93 6.71 -3.48
CA ILE A 29 9.99 7.34 -2.55
C ILE A 29 9.63 8.75 -3.04
N GLU A 30 10.62 9.56 -3.41
CA GLU A 30 10.37 10.91 -3.92
C GLU A 30 9.59 10.89 -5.24
N THR A 31 9.91 9.93 -6.12
CA THR A 31 9.13 9.72 -7.36
C THR A 31 7.66 9.42 -7.06
N ASN A 32 7.38 8.59 -6.06
CA ASN A 32 6.01 8.29 -5.63
C ASN A 32 5.28 9.52 -5.06
N ARG A 33 5.98 10.38 -4.30
CA ARG A 33 5.45 11.65 -3.79
C ARG A 33 5.09 12.59 -4.93
N VAL A 34 5.99 12.79 -5.90
CA VAL A 34 5.72 13.61 -7.10
C VAL A 34 4.54 13.06 -7.90
N ASN A 35 4.47 11.74 -8.10
CA ASN A 35 3.34 11.12 -8.79
C ASN A 35 2.04 11.34 -8.03
N HIS A 36 2.05 11.27 -6.69
CA HIS A 36 0.88 11.55 -5.87
C HIS A 36 0.41 13.01 -6.02
N ALA A 37 1.31 13.98 -5.89
CA ALA A 37 1.00 15.40 -6.03
C ALA A 37 0.46 15.76 -7.44
N LYS A 38 0.89 15.04 -8.48
CA LYS A 38 0.41 15.22 -9.86
C LYS A 38 -0.86 14.44 -10.19
N GLY A 39 -1.44 13.69 -9.25
CA GLY A 39 -2.60 12.82 -9.51
C GLY A 39 -2.30 11.63 -10.43
N ILE A 40 -1.03 11.27 -10.59
CA ILE A 40 -0.60 10.10 -11.37
C ILE A 40 -0.85 8.85 -10.53
N SER A 41 -1.69 7.96 -11.06
CA SER A 41 -2.11 6.72 -10.39
C SER A 41 -0.99 5.68 -10.26
N LYS A 42 0.05 5.75 -11.11
CA LYS A 42 1.17 4.81 -11.09
C LYS A 42 2.03 5.03 -9.84
N LYS A 43 2.06 4.03 -8.96
CA LYS A 43 2.95 3.95 -7.80
C LYS A 43 3.98 2.84 -8.03
N ILE A 44 5.20 3.07 -7.58
CA ILE A 44 6.32 2.14 -7.69
C ILE A 44 6.43 1.40 -6.36
N ALA A 45 6.30 0.07 -6.41
CA ALA A 45 6.71 -0.82 -5.33
C ALA A 45 8.14 -1.30 -5.61
N VAL A 46 8.93 -1.54 -4.55
CA VAL A 46 10.33 -1.92 -4.64
C VAL A 46 10.56 -3.26 -3.97
N GLU A 47 11.22 -4.16 -4.67
CA GLU A 47 11.74 -5.42 -4.11
C GLU A 47 13.25 -5.27 -3.88
N LEU A 48 13.70 -5.45 -2.64
CA LEU A 48 15.12 -5.38 -2.29
C LEU A 48 15.68 -6.79 -2.07
N VAL A 49 16.47 -7.26 -3.03
CA VAL A 49 17.06 -8.61 -3.05
C VAL A 49 18.55 -8.55 -2.73
N GLY A 50 19.04 -9.56 -2.01
CA GLY A 50 20.46 -9.74 -1.68
C GLY A 50 20.63 -10.83 -0.64
N ASP A 51 21.87 -11.21 -0.33
CA ASP A 51 22.16 -12.28 0.64
C ASP A 51 21.63 -11.98 2.04
N ALA A 52 21.38 -13.05 2.79
CA ALA A 52 20.99 -12.96 4.19
C ALA A 52 22.09 -12.24 5.00
N GLY A 53 21.69 -11.43 5.98
CA GLY A 53 22.63 -10.72 6.85
C GLY A 53 23.19 -9.39 6.28
N LEU A 54 22.89 -9.02 5.04
CA LEU A 54 23.33 -7.73 4.45
C LEU A 54 22.61 -6.48 5.00
N GLY A 55 21.79 -6.61 6.05
CA GLY A 55 21.12 -5.46 6.67
C GLY A 55 19.97 -4.84 5.84
N LYS A 56 19.42 -5.55 4.84
CA LYS A 56 18.32 -5.06 3.97
C LYS A 56 17.15 -4.46 4.75
N THR A 57 16.58 -5.22 5.69
CA THR A 57 15.47 -4.80 6.55
C THR A 57 15.86 -3.57 7.39
N SER A 58 17.05 -3.60 7.99
CA SER A 58 17.57 -2.49 8.80
C SER A 58 17.76 -1.22 7.97
N ALA A 59 18.19 -1.33 6.72
CA ALA A 59 18.36 -0.19 5.82
C ALA A 59 17.03 0.50 5.51
N ILE A 60 15.94 -0.25 5.29
CA ILE A 60 14.61 0.35 5.06
C ILE A 60 14.08 1.00 6.34
N LEU A 61 14.28 0.37 7.51
CA LEU A 61 13.92 0.97 8.80
C LEU A 61 14.64 2.31 9.03
N GLN A 62 15.94 2.36 8.72
CA GLN A 62 16.73 3.58 8.83
C GLN A 62 16.24 4.66 7.84
N ILE A 63 15.88 4.30 6.61
CA ILE A 63 15.31 5.26 5.64
C ILE A 63 14.00 5.85 6.17
N ALA A 64 13.14 5.04 6.79
CA ALA A 64 11.88 5.52 7.37
C ALA A 64 12.14 6.56 8.47
N GLU A 65 13.08 6.29 9.37
CA GLU A 65 13.49 7.22 10.43
C GLU A 65 14.12 8.51 9.86
N GLU A 66 15.05 8.39 8.91
CA GLU A 66 15.72 9.52 8.25
C GLU A 66 14.73 10.47 7.54
N LEU A 67 13.58 9.94 7.07
CA LEU A 67 12.56 10.69 6.33
C LEU A 67 11.32 11.03 7.15
N ASP A 68 11.31 10.76 8.46
CA ASP A 68 10.16 10.86 9.36
C ASP A 68 8.88 10.18 8.82
N MET A 69 9.06 9.01 8.21
CA MET A 69 7.96 8.21 7.67
C MET A 69 7.53 7.14 8.67
N GLU A 70 6.22 6.95 8.80
CA GLU A 70 5.72 5.87 9.63
C GLU A 70 5.98 4.51 8.98
N MET A 71 6.55 3.58 9.74
CA MET A 71 6.86 2.23 9.25
C MET A 71 5.78 1.24 9.69
N CYS A 72 5.14 0.56 8.73
CA CYS A 72 4.36 -0.63 8.99
C CYS A 72 5.10 -1.85 8.43
N LYS A 73 5.54 -2.74 9.32
CA LYS A 73 6.15 -4.01 8.94
C LYS A 73 5.12 -5.12 9.07
N ILE A 74 4.85 -5.83 7.97
CA ILE A 74 4.05 -7.05 7.95
C ILE A 74 4.97 -8.19 7.54
N ASN A 75 5.03 -9.25 8.34
CA ASN A 75 5.73 -10.46 7.94
C ASN A 75 4.80 -11.29 7.05
N LEU A 76 5.27 -11.67 5.87
CA LEU A 76 4.49 -12.44 4.89
C LEU A 76 4.03 -13.80 5.43
N ALA A 77 4.79 -14.42 6.31
CA ALA A 77 4.41 -15.67 6.97
C ALA A 77 3.26 -15.51 7.99
N GLN A 78 2.92 -14.27 8.37
CA GLN A 78 1.80 -13.96 9.26
C GLN A 78 0.51 -13.61 8.49
N ILE A 79 0.58 -13.49 7.16
CA ILE A 79 -0.57 -13.13 6.34
C ILE A 79 -1.38 -14.39 6.06
N GLU A 80 -2.57 -14.46 6.65
CA GLU A 80 -3.50 -15.57 6.42
C GLU A 80 -4.46 -15.26 5.26
N GLU A 81 -4.86 -13.99 5.12
CA GLU A 81 -5.80 -13.55 4.09
C GLU A 81 -5.33 -12.27 3.39
N ILE A 82 -5.69 -12.11 2.12
CA ILE A 82 -5.37 -10.90 1.34
C ILE A 82 -5.97 -9.63 1.96
N GLY A 83 -7.09 -9.78 2.70
CA GLY A 83 -7.77 -8.69 3.40
C GLY A 83 -6.88 -7.94 4.38
N ASP A 84 -5.85 -8.58 4.93
CA ASP A 84 -4.89 -7.96 5.83
C ASP A 84 -4.02 -6.91 5.11
N ILE A 85 -3.79 -7.10 3.81
CA ILE A 85 -3.00 -6.18 2.97
C ILE A 85 -3.92 -5.17 2.27
N VAL A 86 -5.00 -5.61 1.65
CA VAL A 86 -5.82 -4.75 0.77
C VAL A 86 -7.07 -4.19 1.44
N GLY A 87 -7.36 -4.66 2.66
CA GLY A 87 -8.59 -4.39 3.38
C GLY A 87 -9.66 -5.43 3.10
N PHE A 88 -10.64 -5.55 4.00
CA PHE A 88 -11.77 -6.46 3.82
C PHE A 88 -12.81 -5.86 2.86
N PRO A 89 -13.47 -6.70 2.03
CA PRO A 89 -14.56 -6.24 1.18
C PRO A 89 -15.67 -5.60 2.00
N ILE A 90 -16.16 -4.44 1.55
CA ILE A 90 -17.30 -3.74 2.13
C ILE A 90 -18.29 -3.35 1.05
N LYS A 91 -19.58 -3.32 1.41
CA LYS A 91 -20.64 -2.87 0.52
C LYS A 91 -20.94 -1.39 0.79
N LYS A 92 -20.91 -0.57 -0.26
CA LYS A 92 -21.22 0.86 -0.20
C LYS A 92 -22.54 1.18 -0.88
N HIS A 93 -23.29 2.07 -0.25
CA HIS A 93 -24.56 2.58 -0.75
C HIS A 93 -24.45 4.08 -1.02
N TYR A 94 -25.15 4.54 -2.05
CA TYR A 94 -25.25 5.96 -2.37
C TYR A 94 -26.44 6.57 -1.65
N ILE A 95 -26.21 7.65 -0.94
CA ILE A 95 -27.22 8.42 -0.23
C ILE A 95 -27.19 9.88 -0.69
N GLN A 96 -28.32 10.56 -0.56
CA GLN A 96 -28.46 11.95 -0.92
C GLN A 96 -29.25 12.73 0.12
N ARG A 97 -29.01 14.03 0.19
CA ARG A 97 -29.80 14.96 0.98
C ARG A 97 -29.80 16.33 0.32
N LYS A 98 -30.92 17.03 0.42
CA LYS A 98 -31.00 18.45 0.03
C LYS A 98 -30.49 19.30 1.19
N ASN A 99 -29.48 20.13 0.94
CA ASN A 99 -28.99 21.06 1.96
C ASN A 99 -29.89 22.31 2.08
N ASP A 100 -29.60 23.16 3.06
CA ASP A 100 -30.39 24.35 3.37
C ASP A 100 -30.43 25.36 2.20
N ALA A 101 -29.41 25.36 1.34
CA ALA A 101 -29.34 26.16 0.12
C ALA A 101 -30.10 25.52 -1.07
N GLY A 102 -30.76 24.39 -0.84
CA GLY A 102 -31.53 23.66 -1.85
C GLY A 102 -30.70 22.83 -2.83
N LYS A 103 -29.39 22.70 -2.60
CA LYS A 103 -28.49 21.89 -3.43
C LYS A 103 -28.50 20.44 -2.95
N MET A 104 -28.47 19.50 -3.90
CA MET A 104 -28.32 18.08 -3.60
C MET A 104 -26.86 17.75 -3.25
N GLU A 105 -26.67 17.14 -2.09
CA GLU A 105 -25.42 16.55 -1.63
C GLU A 105 -25.53 15.02 -1.74
N THR A 106 -24.43 14.37 -2.10
CA THR A 106 -24.37 12.92 -2.27
C THR A 106 -23.15 12.35 -1.56
N HIS A 107 -23.33 11.19 -0.92
CA HIS A 107 -22.25 10.45 -0.28
C HIS A 107 -22.35 8.96 -0.61
N SER A 108 -21.19 8.29 -0.63
CA SER A 108 -21.13 6.83 -0.59
C SER A 108 -20.74 6.41 0.82
N VAL A 109 -21.57 5.60 1.46
CA VAL A 109 -21.41 5.20 2.87
C VAL A 109 -21.43 3.69 3.01
N ASN A 110 -20.82 3.18 4.07
CA ASN A 110 -20.83 1.74 4.35
C ASN A 110 -22.23 1.30 4.79
N GLU A 111 -22.62 0.07 4.43
CA GLU A 111 -23.94 -0.49 4.78
C GLU A 111 -24.22 -0.42 6.30
N SER A 112 -23.20 -0.67 7.14
CA SER A 112 -23.30 -0.57 8.61
C SER A 112 -23.60 0.84 9.13
N GLN A 113 -23.34 1.89 8.35
CA GLN A 113 -23.55 3.29 8.74
C GLN A 113 -24.92 3.82 8.32
N LEU A 114 -25.62 3.12 7.41
CA LEU A 114 -26.90 3.58 6.86
C LEU A 114 -27.94 3.99 7.91
N PRO A 115 -28.14 3.25 9.02
CA PRO A 115 -29.13 3.66 10.02
C PRO A 115 -28.84 5.04 10.62
N ALA A 116 -27.57 5.37 10.86
CA ALA A 116 -27.17 6.67 11.39
C ALA A 116 -27.37 7.80 10.37
N TRP A 117 -27.07 7.55 9.09
CA TRP A 117 -27.27 8.54 8.03
C TRP A 117 -28.76 8.80 7.76
N PHE A 118 -29.59 7.74 7.77
CA PHE A 118 -31.03 7.87 7.63
C PHE A 118 -31.65 8.63 8.81
N ALA A 119 -31.18 8.37 10.04
CA ALA A 119 -31.57 9.16 11.21
C ALA A 119 -31.17 10.64 11.10
N ALA A 120 -30.10 10.96 10.36
CA ALA A 120 -29.65 12.31 10.06
C ALA A 120 -30.36 12.97 8.85
N GLY A 121 -31.43 12.35 8.34
CA GLY A 121 -32.26 12.88 7.26
C GLY A 121 -31.70 12.67 5.85
N TRP A 122 -30.80 11.70 5.67
CA TRP A 122 -30.35 11.29 4.34
C TRP A 122 -31.26 10.21 3.76
N GLU A 123 -31.41 10.21 2.44
CA GLU A 123 -32.25 9.26 1.72
C GLU A 123 -31.41 8.38 0.79
N PRO A 124 -31.77 7.11 0.56
CA PRO A 124 -31.09 6.27 -0.40
C PRO A 124 -31.29 6.80 -1.83
N MET A 125 -30.26 6.68 -2.66
CA MET A 125 -30.35 6.93 -4.10
C MET A 125 -30.82 5.67 -4.82
N ASP A 126 -31.51 5.84 -5.95
CA ASP A 126 -31.84 4.75 -6.87
C ASP A 126 -30.59 4.35 -7.68
N ARG A 127 -29.68 3.62 -7.02
CA ARG A 127 -28.45 3.08 -7.58
C ARG A 127 -28.09 1.76 -6.91
N ASP A 128 -27.57 0.84 -7.71
CA ASP A 128 -27.04 -0.41 -7.19
C ASP A 128 -25.87 -0.17 -6.22
N PRO A 129 -25.81 -0.90 -5.10
CA PRO A 129 -24.66 -0.86 -4.20
C PRO A 129 -23.40 -1.35 -4.90
N VAL A 130 -22.27 -0.76 -4.53
CA VAL A 130 -20.96 -1.13 -5.10
C VAL A 130 -20.09 -1.81 -4.04
N MET A 131 -19.34 -2.82 -4.47
CA MET A 131 -18.30 -3.41 -3.64
C MET A 131 -17.08 -2.49 -3.60
N SER A 132 -16.53 -2.33 -2.41
CA SER A 132 -15.33 -1.55 -2.12
C SER A 132 -14.50 -2.32 -1.08
N TYR A 133 -13.44 -1.70 -0.56
CA TYR A 133 -12.60 -2.28 0.49
C TYR A 133 -12.50 -1.31 1.66
N ALA A 134 -12.52 -1.85 2.88
CA ALA A 134 -12.17 -1.09 4.06
C ALA A 134 -10.69 -0.64 3.95
N PRO A 135 -10.32 0.53 4.47
CA PRO A 135 -8.91 0.87 4.60
C PRO A 135 -8.19 -0.23 5.40
N PRO A 136 -7.08 -0.80 4.90
CA PRO A 136 -6.33 -1.80 5.65
C PRO A 136 -5.73 -1.19 6.92
N GLU A 137 -5.40 -2.04 7.88
CA GLU A 137 -4.87 -1.63 9.19
C GLU A 137 -3.56 -0.82 9.06
N TRP A 138 -2.73 -1.17 8.08
CA TRP A 138 -1.46 -0.46 7.84
C TRP A 138 -1.64 0.94 7.23
N ILE A 139 -2.85 1.38 6.93
CA ILE A 139 -3.16 2.76 6.51
C ILE A 139 -3.97 3.50 7.59
N SER A 140 -4.83 2.79 8.31
CA SER A 140 -5.78 3.40 9.25
C SER A 140 -5.07 4.08 10.43
N ASN A 141 -5.45 5.34 10.71
CA ASN A 141 -4.92 6.16 11.83
C ASN A 141 -3.40 6.45 11.79
N ARG A 142 -2.80 6.48 10.59
CA ARG A 142 -1.37 6.71 10.42
C ARG A 142 -1.04 8.11 9.95
N LYS A 143 0.24 8.50 10.08
CA LYS A 143 0.78 9.72 9.45
C LYS A 143 0.48 9.71 7.94
N GLU A 144 0.44 10.92 7.35
CA GLU A 144 0.21 11.11 5.92
C GLU A 144 1.30 10.45 5.04
N SER A 145 2.49 10.19 5.61
CA SER A 145 3.60 9.52 4.94
C SER A 145 4.03 8.26 5.68
N GLY A 146 4.13 7.14 4.96
CA GLY A 146 4.57 5.87 5.52
C GLY A 146 5.13 4.89 4.50
N ILE A 147 5.77 3.84 5.01
CA ILE A 147 6.32 2.71 4.27
C ILE A 147 5.63 1.44 4.77
N LEU A 148 5.06 0.68 3.84
CA LEU A 148 4.67 -0.71 4.08
C LEU A 148 5.86 -1.60 3.70
N LEU A 149 6.45 -2.27 4.69
CA LEU A 149 7.48 -3.27 4.49
C LEU A 149 6.87 -4.67 4.64
N LEU A 150 6.84 -5.39 3.52
CA LEU A 150 6.55 -6.83 3.51
C LEU A 150 7.86 -7.59 3.68
N ASP A 151 8.05 -8.25 4.81
CA ASP A 151 9.30 -8.94 5.18
C ASP A 151 9.10 -10.47 5.26
N ASP A 152 10.20 -11.23 5.24
CA ASP A 152 10.23 -12.69 5.45
C ASP A 152 9.46 -13.51 4.38
N TRP A 153 9.77 -13.30 3.09
CA TRP A 153 9.27 -14.14 1.97
C TRP A 153 9.85 -15.56 1.97
N THR A 154 10.88 -15.84 2.78
CA THR A 154 11.59 -17.11 2.79
C THR A 154 11.69 -17.70 4.20
N ARG A 155 10.66 -18.45 4.59
CA ARG A 155 10.84 -19.63 5.45
C ARG A 155 10.37 -20.88 4.71
N LYS A 156 11.29 -21.49 3.99
CA LYS A 156 11.29 -22.94 3.78
C LYS A 156 12.48 -23.51 4.53
#